data_AF-A0A934TES9-F1
#
_entry.id   AF-A0A934TES9-F1
#
_cell.length_a   1.000
_cell.length_b   1.000
_cell.length_c   1.000
_cell.angle_alpha   90.00
_cell.angle_beta   90.00
_cell.angle_gamma   90.00
#
_symmetry.space_group_name_H-M   'P 1'
#
loop_
_entity.id
_entity.type
_entity.pdbx_description
1 polymer ?
#
loop_
_entity_poly.entity_id
_entity_poly.type
_entity_poly.pdbx_seq_one_letter_code
_entity_poly.pdbx_strand_id
1 'polypeptide(L)'
;LGIFLGTVGLDNQTGLPRLTFGYTELMDGMPLIAVAIGTLALSEMFIQSEKLRYDRANMGVKLEHRPDDHITWPILRGIMPTILRGTGVGTFVGALPGLGPSVGSFMSYGMTQRAARDPETFGKGNPKGIAASESADNAVIPAALIPLFGLGIPGNVSAALLIGAFAIHGITVGPLLLRDSPELLYSIFAGMILASVLMLALGWFGLMVFAQITRVPPHVVIPVVVFFCLAGMMLQGYGTFGLVILMAFALLGYLMKKYDYSFVTFLVAFIITPMLELNLRQSIILSRGNWSILLDRPIALFFIVCTAIALVMLAWRTVRTGKPVAPAD
;
A
#
# COMPACT_ATOMS: atom_id res chain seq x y z
N LEU A 1 -10.70 -0.71 13.53
CA LEU A 1 -10.70 -2.10 13.00
C LEU A 1 -9.33 -2.51 12.45
N GLY A 2 -8.76 -1.79 11.47
CA GLY A 2 -7.45 -2.14 10.88
C GLY A 2 -6.33 -2.29 11.92
N ILE A 3 -6.23 -1.36 12.89
CA ILE A 3 -5.25 -1.46 13.99
C ILE A 3 -5.44 -2.73 14.80
N PHE A 4 -6.65 -2.99 15.29
CA PHE A 4 -6.95 -4.18 16.08
C PHE A 4 -6.56 -5.47 15.34
N LEU A 5 -6.95 -5.58 14.07
CA LEU A 5 -6.64 -6.74 13.23
C LEU A 5 -5.13 -6.85 12.91
N GLY A 6 -4.42 -5.73 12.79
CA GLY A 6 -2.97 -5.69 12.59
C GLY A 6 -2.14 -6.07 13.83
N THR A 7 -2.75 -6.12 15.03
CA THR A 7 -2.08 -6.58 16.26
C THR A 7 -2.16 -8.09 16.50
N VAL A 8 -2.89 -8.81 15.64
CA VAL A 8 -2.98 -10.28 15.69
C VAL A 8 -1.66 -10.87 15.23
N GLY A 9 -1.08 -11.79 16.00
CA GLY A 9 0.20 -12.40 15.69
C GLY A 9 1.08 -12.69 16.90
N LEU A 10 2.27 -13.17 16.62
CA LEU A 10 3.36 -13.23 17.58
C LEU A 10 3.87 -11.84 17.89
N ASP A 11 4.11 -11.61 19.17
CA ASP A 11 4.89 -10.49 19.62
C ASP A 11 6.38 -10.69 19.30
N ASN A 12 6.92 -9.91 18.36
CA ASN A 12 8.36 -9.94 18.00
C ASN A 12 9.33 -9.65 19.15
N GLN A 13 8.90 -9.03 20.25
CA GLN A 13 9.75 -8.71 21.40
C GLN A 13 9.65 -9.74 22.54
N THR A 14 8.46 -10.29 22.79
CA THR A 14 8.25 -11.23 23.92
C THR A 14 8.10 -12.68 23.48
N GLY A 15 7.90 -12.93 22.18
CA GLY A 15 7.59 -14.26 21.65
C GLY A 15 6.21 -14.79 22.05
N LEU A 16 5.37 -13.98 22.69
CA LEU A 16 4.04 -14.40 23.14
C LEU A 16 3.03 -14.30 21.99
N PRO A 17 2.21 -15.34 21.76
CA PRO A 17 1.14 -15.29 20.78
C PRO A 17 0.00 -14.39 21.28
N ARG A 18 -0.50 -13.50 20.42
CA ARG A 18 -1.61 -12.60 20.73
C ARG A 18 -2.75 -12.76 19.74
N LEU A 19 -3.95 -12.94 20.27
CA LEU A 19 -5.18 -13.07 19.47
C LEU A 19 -5.09 -14.19 18.41
N THR A 20 -4.26 -15.22 18.64
CA THR A 20 -4.12 -16.37 17.74
C THR A 20 -5.20 -17.42 17.97
N PHE A 21 -5.91 -17.36 19.11
CA PHE A 21 -7.03 -18.25 19.47
C PHE A 21 -6.71 -19.75 19.34
N GLY A 22 -5.43 -20.13 19.50
CA GLY A 22 -4.96 -21.52 19.37
C GLY A 22 -4.61 -21.98 17.96
N TYR A 23 -4.76 -21.12 16.94
CA TYR A 23 -4.34 -21.41 15.57
C TYR A 23 -2.87 -21.02 15.35
N THR A 24 -2.05 -21.98 14.96
CA THR A 24 -0.62 -21.79 14.67
C THR A 24 -0.41 -20.88 13.47
N GLU A 25 -1.33 -20.93 12.50
CA GLU A 25 -1.29 -20.13 11.27
C GLU A 25 -1.47 -18.63 11.53
N LEU A 26 -2.06 -18.25 12.68
CA LEU A 26 -2.16 -16.85 13.10
C LEU A 26 -0.92 -16.36 13.85
N MET A 27 0.07 -17.22 14.11
CA MET A 27 1.31 -16.79 14.77
C MET A 27 2.12 -15.82 13.91
N ASP A 28 2.10 -15.98 12.59
CA ASP A 28 2.69 -15.02 11.64
C ASP A 28 1.82 -13.77 11.42
N GLY A 29 0.71 -13.67 12.16
CA GLY A 29 -0.31 -12.65 12.03
C GLY A 29 -1.30 -12.95 10.92
N MET A 30 -2.16 -11.98 10.60
CA MET A 30 -3.08 -12.15 9.48
C MET A 30 -2.36 -11.95 8.15
N PRO A 31 -2.49 -12.88 7.17
CA PRO A 31 -1.78 -12.79 5.91
C PRO A 31 -2.18 -11.51 5.19
N LEU A 32 -1.24 -10.57 5.04
CA LEU A 32 -1.49 -9.28 4.42
C LEU A 32 -2.11 -9.43 3.04
N ILE A 33 -1.67 -10.43 2.28
CA ILE A 33 -2.14 -10.68 0.92
C ILE A 33 -3.58 -11.21 0.93
N ALA A 34 -3.95 -12.07 1.89
CA ALA A 34 -5.34 -12.50 2.07
C ALA A 34 -6.26 -11.31 2.39
N VAL A 35 -5.82 -10.44 3.31
CA VAL A 35 -6.57 -9.24 3.72
C VAL A 35 -6.72 -8.25 2.57
N ALA A 36 -5.63 -7.96 1.86
CA ALA A 36 -5.63 -7.02 0.75
C ALA A 36 -6.45 -7.53 -0.45
N ILE A 37 -6.21 -8.78 -0.89
CA ILE A 37 -6.96 -9.37 -2.01
C ILE A 37 -8.44 -9.52 -1.66
N GLY A 38 -8.77 -9.98 -0.45
CA GLY A 38 -10.15 -10.09 0.01
C GLY A 38 -10.84 -8.73 0.00
N THR A 39 -10.32 -7.76 0.76
CA THR A 39 -10.97 -6.45 0.91
C THR A 39 -11.01 -5.62 -0.37
N LEU A 40 -10.06 -5.76 -1.30
CA LEU A 40 -10.00 -4.97 -2.54
C LEU A 40 -10.59 -5.69 -3.74
N ALA A 41 -10.00 -6.82 -4.11
CA ALA A 41 -10.27 -7.48 -5.38
C ALA A 41 -11.55 -8.30 -5.29
N LEU A 42 -11.64 -9.22 -4.32
CA LEU A 42 -12.76 -10.14 -4.23
C LEU A 42 -14.07 -9.43 -3.83
N SER A 43 -13.98 -8.45 -2.93
CA SER A 43 -15.11 -7.58 -2.58
C SER A 43 -15.65 -6.81 -3.80
N GLU A 44 -14.76 -6.33 -4.69
CA GLU A 44 -15.16 -5.62 -5.91
C GLU A 44 -15.86 -6.56 -6.88
N MET A 45 -15.35 -7.80 -7.02
CA MET A 45 -16.00 -8.81 -7.85
C MET A 45 -17.41 -9.13 -7.35
N PHE A 46 -17.64 -9.16 -6.03
CA PHE A 46 -18.98 -9.33 -5.47
C PHE A 46 -19.91 -8.17 -5.81
N ILE A 47 -19.45 -6.92 -5.69
CA ILE A 47 -20.25 -5.74 -6.07
C ILE A 47 -20.56 -5.73 -7.57
N GLN A 48 -19.57 -6.04 -8.40
CA GLN A 48 -19.75 -6.11 -9.85
C GLN A 48 -20.73 -7.23 -10.23
N SER A 49 -20.70 -8.37 -9.54
CA SER A 49 -21.66 -9.46 -9.76
C SER A 49 -23.10 -9.07 -9.39
N GLU A 50 -23.29 -8.28 -8.34
CA GLU A 50 -24.60 -7.74 -7.94
C GLU A 50 -25.14 -6.77 -9.01
N LYS A 51 -24.29 -5.89 -9.52
CA LYS A 51 -24.62 -4.96 -10.62
C LYS A 51 -24.97 -5.72 -11.91
N LEU A 52 -24.22 -6.77 -12.24
CA LEU A 52 -24.46 -7.62 -13.41
C LEU A 52 -25.86 -8.26 -13.40
N ARG A 53 -26.34 -8.62 -12.22
CA ARG A 53 -27.65 -9.26 -12.04
C ARG A 53 -28.81 -8.28 -12.24
N TYR A 54 -28.60 -6.99 -11.96
CA TYR A 54 -29.60 -5.93 -12.13
C TYR A 54 -29.70 -5.40 -13.58
N ASP A 55 -28.60 -5.38 -14.33
CA ASP A 55 -28.49 -4.64 -15.61
C ASP A 55 -28.24 -5.54 -16.84
N ARG A 56 -28.90 -6.70 -16.90
CA ARG A 56 -28.74 -7.71 -17.98
C ARG A 56 -28.93 -7.17 -19.41
N ALA A 57 -29.59 -6.04 -19.59
CA ALA A 57 -29.98 -5.51 -20.90
C ALA A 57 -28.94 -4.57 -21.56
N ASN A 58 -27.94 -4.04 -20.84
CA ASN A 58 -27.05 -2.98 -21.35
C ASN A 58 -25.54 -3.22 -21.18
N MET A 59 -25.11 -4.44 -20.91
CA MET A 59 -23.69 -4.74 -20.61
C MET A 59 -22.83 -5.07 -21.84
N GLY A 60 -22.94 -4.27 -22.89
CA GLY A 60 -21.77 -3.98 -23.70
C GLY A 60 -21.12 -2.75 -23.09
N VAL A 61 -19.91 -2.86 -22.53
CA VAL A 61 -19.08 -1.66 -22.40
C VAL A 61 -18.85 -1.21 -23.84
N LYS A 62 -19.68 -0.28 -24.33
CA LYS A 62 -19.42 0.44 -25.56
C LYS A 62 -18.20 1.30 -25.25
N LEU A 63 -17.02 0.74 -25.49
CA LEU A 63 -15.84 1.53 -25.69
C LEU A 63 -16.14 2.40 -26.90
N GLU A 64 -16.59 3.64 -26.65
CA GLU A 64 -16.42 4.68 -27.64
C GLU A 64 -14.93 4.64 -27.97
N HIS A 65 -14.58 4.22 -29.19
CA HIS A 65 -13.25 4.48 -29.74
C HIS A 65 -13.13 6.00 -29.79
N ARG A 66 -12.63 6.59 -28.71
CA ARG A 66 -12.16 7.97 -28.76
C ARG A 66 -10.78 7.90 -29.40
N PRO A 67 -10.58 8.58 -30.55
CA PRO A 67 -9.29 8.62 -31.23
C PRO A 67 -8.16 9.24 -30.36
N ASP A 68 -8.50 9.79 -29.19
CA ASP A 68 -7.59 10.44 -28.24
C ASP A 68 -7.18 9.57 -27.03
N ASP A 69 -7.33 8.23 -27.07
CA ASP A 69 -7.00 7.32 -25.95
C ASP A 69 -5.48 7.15 -25.68
N HIS A 70 -4.69 8.12 -26.16
CA HIS A 70 -3.24 8.15 -26.11
C HIS A 70 -2.83 9.21 -25.08
N ILE A 71 -1.79 8.92 -24.28
CA ILE A 71 -1.23 9.94 -23.39
C ILE A 71 -0.63 11.04 -24.26
N THR A 72 -1.40 12.13 -24.43
CA THR A 72 -0.97 13.28 -25.22
C THR A 72 -0.10 14.17 -24.33
N TRP A 73 0.88 14.85 -24.92
CA TRP A 73 1.76 15.80 -24.22
C TRP A 73 1.06 16.77 -23.25
N PRO A 74 -0.12 17.34 -23.57
CA PRO A 74 -0.87 18.18 -22.64
C PRO A 74 -1.34 17.45 -21.38
N ILE A 75 -1.75 16.18 -21.50
CA ILE A 75 -2.14 15.33 -20.36
C ILE A 75 -0.91 15.07 -19.49
N LEU A 76 0.20 14.66 -20.11
CA LEU A 76 1.46 14.40 -19.42
C LEU A 76 1.93 15.63 -18.62
N ARG A 77 1.88 16.81 -19.25
CA ARG A 77 2.23 18.08 -18.60
C ARG A 77 1.29 18.42 -17.43
N GLY A 78 0.01 18.07 -17.54
CA GLY A 78 -0.99 18.25 -16.49
C GLY A 78 -0.80 17.33 -15.28
N ILE A 79 -0.30 16.11 -15.49
CA ILE A 79 -0.04 15.12 -14.41
C ILE A 79 1.39 15.19 -13.85
N MET A 80 2.34 15.82 -14.55
CA MET A 80 3.73 15.93 -14.10
C MET A 80 3.91 16.49 -12.67
N PRO A 81 3.16 17.52 -12.25
CA PRO A 81 3.23 17.99 -10.86
C PRO A 81 2.78 16.92 -9.85
N THR A 82 1.78 16.10 -10.24
CA THR A 82 1.30 14.98 -9.41
C THR A 82 2.34 13.88 -9.34
N ILE A 83 2.98 13.53 -10.45
CA ILE A 83 4.06 12.55 -10.48
C ILE A 83 5.18 12.98 -9.54
N LEU A 84 5.67 14.22 -9.66
CA LEU A 84 6.74 14.76 -8.79
C LEU A 84 6.36 14.74 -7.30
N ARG A 85 5.13 15.13 -6.97
CA ARG A 85 4.62 15.06 -5.59
C ARG A 85 4.56 13.62 -5.08
N GLY A 86 4.01 12.71 -5.89
CA GLY A 86 3.90 11.31 -5.52
C GLY A 86 5.27 10.64 -5.38
N THR A 87 6.23 10.95 -6.26
CA THR A 87 7.63 10.52 -6.12
C THR A 87 8.23 11.05 -4.82
N GLY A 88 8.02 12.33 -4.49
CA GLY A 88 8.47 12.89 -3.21
C GLY A 88 7.88 12.18 -1.99
N VAL A 89 6.56 11.89 -2.00
CA VAL A 89 5.88 11.11 -0.95
C VAL A 89 6.45 9.69 -0.89
N GLY A 90 6.61 9.02 -2.03
CA GLY A 90 7.15 7.66 -2.11
C GLY A 90 8.60 7.58 -1.64
N THR A 91 9.46 8.53 -2.03
CA THR A 91 10.84 8.59 -1.52
C THR A 91 10.88 8.82 -0.03
N PHE A 92 10.04 9.71 0.52
CA PHE A 92 9.94 9.93 1.95
C PHE A 92 9.48 8.67 2.70
N VAL A 93 8.43 8.02 2.21
CA VAL A 93 7.90 6.78 2.79
C VAL A 93 8.89 5.63 2.69
N GLY A 94 9.62 5.50 1.57
CA GLY A 94 10.64 4.46 1.40
C GLY A 94 11.88 4.69 2.25
N ALA A 95 12.26 5.94 2.52
CA ALA A 95 13.34 6.25 3.45
C ALA A 95 13.01 5.86 4.90
N LEU A 96 11.72 5.72 5.24
CA LEU A 96 11.26 5.29 6.55
C LEU A 96 11.25 3.75 6.64
N PRO A 97 11.89 3.16 7.67
CA PRO A 97 11.90 1.71 7.85
C PRO A 97 10.51 1.13 8.05
N GLY A 98 10.19 0.08 7.29
CA GLY A 98 9.04 -0.79 7.50
C GLY A 98 7.75 -0.40 6.78
N LEU A 99 7.65 0.78 6.14
CA LEU A 99 6.37 1.25 5.58
C LEU A 99 6.00 0.60 4.24
N GLY A 100 6.99 0.30 3.40
CA GLY A 100 6.79 -0.40 2.12
C GLY A 100 5.98 0.38 1.06
N PRO A 101 5.87 -0.19 -0.17
CA PRO A 101 5.33 0.53 -1.34
C PRO A 101 3.85 0.88 -1.19
N SER A 102 3.04 -0.06 -0.70
CA SER A 102 1.59 0.10 -0.59
C SER A 102 1.18 1.30 0.26
N VAL A 103 1.89 1.57 1.37
CA VAL A 103 1.62 2.74 2.22
C VAL A 103 1.92 4.03 1.45
N GLY A 104 3.01 4.07 0.69
CA GLY A 104 3.37 5.22 -0.14
C GLY A 104 2.32 5.52 -1.20
N SER A 105 1.87 4.49 -1.90
CA SER A 105 0.85 4.58 -2.96
C SER A 105 -0.48 5.11 -2.43
N PHE A 106 -1.00 4.54 -1.32
CA PHE A 106 -2.25 5.01 -0.72
C PHE A 106 -2.13 6.42 -0.10
N MET A 107 -1.01 6.74 0.53
CA MET A 107 -0.77 8.06 1.10
C MET A 107 -0.72 9.13 0.02
N SER A 108 0.00 8.88 -1.08
CA SER A 108 0.08 9.77 -2.24
C SER A 108 -1.28 9.97 -2.91
N TYR A 109 -2.05 8.88 -3.10
CA TYR A 109 -3.40 8.93 -3.63
C TYR A 109 -4.31 9.83 -2.79
N GLY A 110 -4.39 9.57 -1.47
CA GLY A 110 -5.26 10.32 -0.56
C GLY A 110 -4.87 11.79 -0.45
N MET A 111 -3.58 12.12 -0.46
CA MET A 111 -3.11 13.51 -0.50
C MET A 111 -3.53 14.21 -1.80
N THR A 112 -3.37 13.53 -2.93
CA THR A 112 -3.69 14.07 -4.25
C THR A 112 -5.18 14.31 -4.40
N GLN A 113 -6.00 13.36 -3.95
CA GLN A 113 -7.46 13.47 -3.97
C GLN A 113 -7.96 14.64 -3.10
N ARG A 114 -7.44 14.78 -1.87
CA ARG A 114 -7.80 15.90 -0.99
C ARG A 114 -7.38 17.26 -1.53
N ALA A 115 -6.28 17.31 -2.27
CA ALA A 115 -5.77 18.53 -2.89
C ALA A 115 -6.41 18.82 -4.27
N ALA A 116 -7.17 17.87 -4.82
CA ALA A 116 -7.81 18.02 -6.12
C ALA A 116 -8.99 18.98 -6.05
N ARG A 117 -9.24 19.67 -7.16
CA ARG A 117 -10.44 20.51 -7.32
C ARG A 117 -11.69 19.67 -7.62
N ASP A 118 -11.47 18.44 -8.04
CA ASP A 118 -12.43 17.48 -8.58
C ASP A 118 -12.36 16.11 -7.86
N PRO A 119 -12.49 16.05 -6.52
CA PRO A 119 -12.32 14.81 -5.74
C PRO A 119 -13.28 13.69 -6.14
N GLU A 120 -14.47 14.02 -6.66
CA GLU A 120 -15.52 13.06 -7.05
C GLU A 120 -15.20 12.21 -8.29
N THR A 121 -14.12 12.55 -9.00
CA THR A 121 -13.62 11.82 -10.17
C THR A 121 -12.58 10.75 -9.81
N PHE A 122 -12.03 10.81 -8.60
CA PHE A 122 -11.15 9.78 -8.06
C PHE A 122 -11.95 8.48 -7.84
N GLY A 123 -11.33 7.32 -8.05
CA GLY A 123 -12.02 6.03 -8.11
C GLY A 123 -12.78 5.77 -9.43
N LYS A 124 -13.02 6.79 -10.26
CA LYS A 124 -13.66 6.69 -11.59
C LYS A 124 -12.66 6.79 -12.76
N GLY A 125 -11.37 6.60 -12.48
CA GLY A 125 -10.31 6.63 -13.49
C GLY A 125 -9.62 7.99 -13.68
N ASN A 126 -9.63 8.88 -12.69
CA ASN A 126 -8.86 10.14 -12.78
C ASN A 126 -7.35 9.86 -12.98
N PRO A 127 -6.71 10.37 -14.07
CA PRO A 127 -5.30 10.15 -14.35
C PRO A 127 -4.36 10.62 -13.23
N LYS A 128 -4.75 11.66 -12.48
CA LYS A 128 -3.96 12.16 -11.34
C LYS A 128 -3.92 11.15 -10.20
N GLY A 129 -5.02 10.44 -9.95
CA GLY A 129 -5.05 9.39 -8.92
C GLY A 129 -4.09 8.25 -9.25
N ILE A 130 -4.12 7.79 -10.50
CA ILE A 130 -3.22 6.74 -11.00
C ILE A 130 -1.76 7.21 -10.95
N ALA A 131 -1.48 8.40 -11.49
CA ALA A 131 -0.13 8.96 -11.51
C ALA A 131 0.44 9.17 -10.10
N ALA A 132 -0.39 9.55 -9.12
CA ALA A 132 0.03 9.72 -7.74
C ALA A 132 0.40 8.40 -7.06
N SER A 133 -0.43 7.37 -7.22
CA SER A 133 -0.19 6.05 -6.64
C SER A 133 1.04 5.39 -7.26
N GLU A 134 1.11 5.35 -8.59
CA GLU A 134 2.16 4.63 -9.32
C GLU A 134 3.52 5.33 -9.21
N SER A 135 3.55 6.67 -9.15
CA SER A 135 4.82 7.39 -8.96
C SER A 135 5.35 7.24 -7.54
N ALA A 136 4.47 7.10 -6.55
CA ALA A 136 4.88 6.82 -5.18
C ALA A 136 5.37 5.38 -5.02
N ASP A 137 4.65 4.40 -5.56
CA ASP A 137 5.03 2.98 -5.53
C ASP A 137 6.44 2.76 -6.07
N ASN A 138 6.67 3.25 -7.29
CA ASN A 138 7.96 3.13 -7.97
C ASN A 138 9.08 3.89 -7.24
N ALA A 139 8.77 4.99 -6.54
CA ALA A 139 9.75 5.76 -5.79
C ALA A 139 10.13 5.11 -4.45
N VAL A 140 9.23 4.33 -3.84
CA VAL A 140 9.49 3.64 -2.56
C VAL A 140 10.59 2.58 -2.71
N ILE A 141 10.59 1.82 -3.81
CA ILE A 141 11.52 0.71 -4.02
C ILE A 141 13.00 1.15 -3.92
N PRO A 142 13.49 2.13 -4.71
CA PRO A 142 14.86 2.59 -4.58
C PRO A 142 15.10 3.34 -3.25
N ALA A 143 14.09 4.04 -2.72
CA ALA A 143 14.24 4.77 -1.46
C ALA A 143 14.37 3.85 -0.25
N ALA A 144 13.79 2.64 -0.28
CA ALA A 144 13.96 1.61 0.74
C ALA A 144 15.41 1.13 0.91
N LEU A 145 16.27 1.40 -0.08
CA LEU A 145 17.70 1.09 -0.03
C LEU A 145 18.51 2.14 0.75
N ILE A 146 17.95 3.34 0.98
CA ILE A 146 18.62 4.42 1.73
C ILE A 146 18.93 3.98 3.18
N PRO A 147 17.95 3.56 4.00
CA PRO A 147 18.25 3.09 5.36
C PRO A 147 19.00 1.75 5.35
N LEU A 148 18.81 0.92 4.32
CA LEU A 148 19.48 -0.36 4.18
C LEU A 148 21.00 -0.17 4.06
N PHE A 149 21.45 0.65 3.11
CA PHE A 149 22.87 0.88 2.90
C PHE A 149 23.45 1.91 3.87
N GLY A 150 22.63 2.87 4.33
CA GLY A 150 23.08 3.88 5.29
C GLY A 150 23.21 3.34 6.72
N LEU A 151 22.29 2.49 7.16
CA LEU A 151 22.17 2.07 8.57
C LEU A 151 22.15 0.55 8.76
N GLY A 152 22.10 -0.25 7.69
CA GLY A 152 21.92 -1.71 7.79
C GLY A 152 20.49 -2.11 8.18
N ILE A 153 19.52 -1.18 8.12
CA ILE A 153 18.14 -1.40 8.55
C ILE A 153 17.24 -1.50 7.31
N PRO A 154 16.46 -2.58 7.15
CA PRO A 154 15.65 -2.76 5.95
C PRO A 154 14.48 -1.77 5.90
N GLY A 155 14.31 -1.11 4.75
CA GLY A 155 13.18 -0.21 4.48
C GLY A 155 11.84 -0.94 4.31
N ASN A 156 11.86 -2.19 3.84
CA ASN A 156 10.68 -3.02 3.63
C ASN A 156 11.09 -4.52 3.61
N VAL A 157 10.11 -5.41 3.44
CA VAL A 157 10.33 -6.88 3.41
C VAL A 157 11.30 -7.29 2.30
N SER A 158 11.18 -6.72 1.10
CA SER A 158 12.08 -7.01 -0.02
C SER A 158 13.53 -6.61 0.28
N ALA A 159 13.74 -5.47 0.94
CA ALA A 159 15.05 -5.02 1.39
C ALA A 159 15.63 -5.93 2.49
N ALA A 160 14.79 -6.50 3.36
CA ALA A 160 15.23 -7.47 4.38
C ALA A 160 15.73 -8.77 3.74
N LEU A 161 15.06 -9.27 2.69
CA LEU A 161 15.55 -10.40 1.90
C LEU A 161 16.91 -10.09 1.26
N LEU A 162 17.11 -8.85 0.81
CA LEU A 162 18.36 -8.39 0.24
C LEU A 162 19.51 -8.37 1.27
N ILE A 163 19.24 -8.03 2.55
CA ILE A 163 20.19 -8.21 3.66
C ILE A 163 20.58 -9.68 3.79
N GLY A 164 19.60 -10.58 3.78
CA GLY A 164 19.84 -12.02 3.85
C GLY A 164 20.71 -12.53 2.69
N ALA A 165 20.43 -12.06 1.47
CA ALA A 165 21.24 -12.39 0.30
C ALA A 165 22.69 -11.90 0.43
N PHE A 166 22.90 -10.65 0.87
CA PHE A 166 24.24 -10.13 1.09
C PHE A 166 24.99 -10.85 2.21
N ALA A 167 24.30 -11.23 3.29
CA ALA A 167 24.89 -12.02 4.36
C ALA A 167 25.39 -13.40 3.86
N ILE A 168 24.65 -14.06 2.96
CA ILE A 168 25.08 -15.31 2.32
C ILE A 168 26.36 -15.11 1.49
N HIS A 169 26.49 -13.95 0.85
CA HIS A 169 27.67 -13.57 0.09
C HIS A 169 28.79 -12.94 0.95
N GLY A 170 28.66 -12.92 2.28
CA GLY A 170 29.66 -12.36 3.19
C GLY A 170 29.76 -10.83 3.16
N ILE A 171 28.77 -10.14 2.60
CA ILE A 171 28.73 -8.69 2.48
C ILE A 171 27.97 -8.11 3.67
N THR A 172 28.61 -7.20 4.40
CA THR A 172 27.99 -6.48 5.52
C THR A 172 27.33 -5.20 5.02
N VAL A 173 26.01 -5.11 5.16
CA VAL A 173 25.24 -3.90 4.85
C VAL A 173 25.44 -2.83 5.92
N GLY A 174 25.39 -1.56 5.53
CA GLY A 174 25.54 -0.41 6.43
C GLY A 174 26.61 0.57 5.94
N PRO A 175 26.99 1.56 6.78
CA PRO A 175 27.85 2.67 6.37
C PRO A 175 29.20 2.23 5.77
N LEU A 176 29.70 1.08 6.23
CA LEU A 176 30.96 0.50 5.78
C LEU A 176 30.90 -0.02 4.34
N LEU A 177 29.72 -0.38 3.83
CA LEU A 177 29.55 -0.86 2.46
C LEU A 177 30.00 0.18 1.41
N LEU A 178 29.76 1.48 1.68
CA LEU A 178 30.23 2.57 0.82
C LEU A 178 31.76 2.64 0.73
N ARG A 179 32.46 2.20 1.78
CA ARG A 179 33.92 2.22 1.86
C ARG A 179 34.53 0.93 1.34
N ASP A 180 33.99 -0.21 1.74
CA ASP A 180 34.58 -1.52 1.52
C ASP A 180 34.15 -2.14 0.19
N SER A 181 33.02 -1.73 -0.38
CA SER A 181 32.51 -2.23 -1.67
C SER A 181 31.76 -1.14 -2.46
N PRO A 182 32.41 0.01 -2.78
CA PRO A 182 31.77 1.08 -3.53
C PRO A 182 31.31 0.63 -4.92
N GLU A 183 32.07 -0.23 -5.60
CA GLU A 183 31.72 -0.75 -6.93
C GLU A 183 30.41 -1.52 -6.93
N LEU A 184 30.16 -2.34 -5.89
CA LEU A 184 28.91 -3.08 -5.74
C LEU A 184 27.73 -2.11 -5.57
N LEU A 185 27.88 -1.11 -4.71
CA LEU A 185 26.83 -0.13 -4.45
C LEU A 185 26.49 0.66 -5.73
N TYR A 186 27.49 1.17 -6.44
CA TYR A 186 27.26 1.90 -7.69
C TYR A 186 26.68 1.01 -8.78
N SER A 187 27.07 -0.27 -8.84
CA SER A 187 26.49 -1.25 -9.76
C SER A 187 25.02 -1.51 -9.46
N ILE A 188 24.62 -1.55 -8.18
CA ILE A 188 23.21 -1.67 -7.78
C ILE A 188 22.43 -0.42 -8.20
N PHE A 189 22.95 0.78 -7.98
CA PHE A 189 22.28 2.01 -8.41
C PHE A 189 22.15 2.11 -9.93
N ALA A 190 23.21 1.78 -10.68
CA ALA A 190 23.16 1.73 -12.14
C ALA A 190 22.16 0.67 -12.63
N GLY A 191 22.16 -0.52 -12.00
CA GLY A 191 21.21 -1.59 -12.27
C GLY A 191 19.76 -1.20 -12.00
N MET A 192 19.51 -0.42 -10.94
CA MET A 192 18.17 0.11 -10.61
C MET A 192 17.67 1.11 -11.66
N ILE A 193 18.55 1.98 -12.16
CA ILE A 193 18.20 2.90 -13.26
C ILE A 193 17.87 2.09 -14.52
N LEU A 194 18.72 1.11 -14.86
CA LEU A 194 18.48 0.24 -16.01
C LEU A 194 17.18 -0.56 -15.87
N ALA A 195 16.92 -1.14 -14.69
CA ALA A 195 15.69 -1.86 -14.39
C ALA A 195 14.46 -0.97 -14.54
N SER A 196 14.54 0.30 -14.12
CA SER A 196 13.46 1.27 -14.29
C SER A 196 13.18 1.57 -15.77
N VAL A 197 14.23 1.68 -16.60
CA VAL A 197 14.08 1.86 -18.05
C VAL A 197 13.49 0.62 -18.70
N LEU A 198 13.94 -0.57 -18.31
CA LEU A 198 13.38 -1.84 -18.80
C LEU A 198 11.92 -2.01 -18.39
N MET A 199 11.57 -1.65 -17.15
CA MET A 199 10.21 -1.67 -16.65
C MET A 199 9.30 -0.74 -17.45
N LEU A 200 9.78 0.45 -17.81
CA LEU A 200 9.06 1.37 -18.68
C LEU A 200 8.80 0.75 -20.06
N ALA A 201 9.83 0.15 -20.67
CA ALA A 201 9.69 -0.50 -21.97
C ALA A 201 8.69 -1.67 -21.91
N LEU A 202 8.84 -2.57 -20.94
CA LEU A 202 7.94 -3.70 -20.74
C LEU A 202 6.51 -3.25 -20.44
N GLY A 203 6.33 -2.21 -19.63
CA GLY A 203 5.03 -1.62 -19.33
C GLY A 203 4.35 -1.04 -20.58
N TRP A 204 5.12 -0.36 -21.44
CA TRP A 204 4.59 0.22 -22.68
C TRP A 204 4.14 -0.87 -23.66
N PHE A 205 4.94 -1.92 -23.88
CA PHE A 205 4.50 -3.05 -24.72
C PHE A 205 3.35 -3.83 -24.08
N GLY A 206 3.40 -4.04 -22.77
CA GLY A 206 2.36 -4.73 -22.00
C GLY A 206 1.02 -4.02 -22.04
N LEU A 207 1.00 -2.68 -22.08
CA LEU A 207 -0.22 -1.87 -22.16
C LEU A 207 -1.12 -2.30 -23.33
N MET A 208 -0.54 -2.62 -24.50
CA MET A 208 -1.31 -3.06 -25.67
C MET A 208 -2.09 -4.34 -25.40
N VAL A 209 -1.51 -5.26 -24.61
CA VAL A 209 -2.13 -6.53 -24.24
C VAL A 209 -3.15 -6.31 -23.11
N PHE A 210 -2.78 -5.58 -22.06
CA PHE A 210 -3.65 -5.31 -20.92
C PHE A 210 -4.89 -4.49 -21.30
N ALA A 211 -4.76 -3.57 -22.26
CA ALA A 211 -5.90 -2.82 -22.79
C ALA A 211 -6.96 -3.74 -23.42
N GLN A 212 -6.57 -4.85 -24.05
CA GLN A 212 -7.55 -5.80 -24.61
C GLN A 212 -8.35 -6.52 -23.53
N ILE A 213 -7.80 -6.72 -22.33
CA ILE A 213 -8.49 -7.36 -21.22
C ILE A 213 -9.73 -6.54 -20.82
N THR A 214 -9.69 -5.21 -20.95
CA THR A 214 -10.84 -4.35 -20.65
C THR A 214 -12.04 -4.56 -21.59
N ARG A 215 -11.81 -5.18 -22.76
CA ARG A 215 -12.86 -5.53 -23.73
C ARG A 215 -13.57 -6.84 -23.38
N VAL A 216 -12.99 -7.64 -22.51
CA VAL A 216 -13.55 -8.92 -22.09
C VAL A 216 -14.77 -8.66 -21.23
N PRO A 217 -15.92 -9.30 -21.51
CA PRO A 217 -17.14 -8.99 -20.80
C PRO A 217 -17.02 -9.41 -19.31
N PRO A 218 -17.65 -8.66 -18.37
CA PRO A 218 -17.48 -8.90 -16.94
C PRO A 218 -17.86 -10.31 -16.48
N HIS A 219 -18.80 -10.97 -17.17
CA HIS A 219 -19.20 -12.34 -16.84
C HIS A 219 -18.09 -13.39 -17.05
N VAL A 220 -17.07 -13.08 -17.86
CA VAL A 220 -15.85 -13.90 -18.00
C VAL A 220 -14.78 -13.42 -17.03
N VAL A 221 -14.61 -12.10 -16.88
CA VAL A 221 -13.56 -11.52 -16.02
C VAL A 221 -13.75 -11.91 -14.55
N ILE A 222 -14.98 -11.78 -14.03
CA ILE A 222 -15.28 -12.06 -12.62
C ILE A 222 -14.87 -13.48 -12.18
N PRO A 223 -15.33 -14.57 -12.83
CA PRO A 223 -14.95 -15.93 -12.41
C PRO A 223 -13.45 -16.20 -12.57
N VAL A 224 -12.80 -15.62 -13.58
CA VAL A 224 -11.35 -15.75 -13.78
C VAL A 224 -10.57 -15.06 -12.66
N VAL A 225 -10.94 -13.84 -12.28
CA VAL A 225 -10.31 -13.11 -11.17
C VAL A 225 -10.53 -13.84 -9.85
N VAL A 226 -11.74 -14.32 -9.58
CA VAL A 226 -12.04 -15.12 -8.38
C VAL A 226 -11.17 -16.38 -8.35
N PHE A 227 -11.06 -17.10 -9.47
CA PHE A 227 -10.20 -18.27 -9.57
C PHE A 227 -8.74 -17.94 -9.26
N PHE A 228 -8.17 -16.90 -9.86
CA PHE A 228 -6.79 -16.49 -9.59
C PHE A 228 -6.56 -16.01 -8.16
N CYS A 229 -7.53 -15.33 -7.54
CA CYS A 229 -7.43 -14.93 -6.13
C CYS A 229 -7.36 -16.15 -5.20
N LEU A 230 -8.22 -17.15 -5.44
CA LEU A 230 -8.24 -18.39 -4.66
C LEU A 230 -6.97 -19.23 -4.91
N ALA A 231 -6.56 -19.38 -6.17
CA ALA A 231 -5.36 -20.12 -6.53
C ALA A 231 -4.09 -19.46 -5.98
N GLY A 232 -3.97 -18.12 -6.12
CA GLY A 232 -2.84 -17.35 -5.60
C GLY A 232 -2.70 -17.46 -4.08
N MET A 233 -3.81 -17.44 -3.36
CA MET A 233 -3.81 -17.64 -1.91
C MET A 233 -3.39 -19.06 -1.52
N MET A 234 -3.82 -20.07 -2.27
CA MET A 234 -3.41 -21.46 -2.05
C MET A 234 -1.91 -21.69 -2.24
N LEU A 235 -1.27 -20.97 -3.16
CA LEU A 235 0.17 -21.08 -3.43
C LEU A 235 1.06 -20.43 -2.36
N GLN A 236 0.50 -19.62 -1.47
CA GLN A 236 1.27 -18.79 -0.53
C GLN A 236 1.65 -19.50 0.77
N GLY A 237 1.26 -20.77 0.95
CA GLY A 237 1.68 -21.58 2.10
C GLY A 237 0.74 -21.56 3.32
N TYR A 238 -0.28 -20.69 3.35
CA TYR A 238 -1.32 -20.68 4.40
C TYR A 238 -2.43 -21.73 4.17
N GLY A 239 -2.36 -22.48 3.06
CA GLY A 239 -3.31 -23.54 2.71
C GLY A 239 -4.77 -23.08 2.71
N THR A 240 -5.64 -23.90 3.29
CA THR A 240 -7.08 -23.63 3.41
C THR A 240 -7.38 -22.49 4.39
N PHE A 241 -6.53 -22.28 5.41
CA PHE A 241 -6.73 -21.22 6.39
C PHE A 241 -6.65 -19.82 5.75
N GLY A 242 -5.68 -19.62 4.85
CA GLY A 242 -5.57 -18.39 4.07
C GLY A 242 -6.81 -18.11 3.22
N LEU A 243 -7.46 -19.14 2.66
CA LEU A 243 -8.72 -18.97 1.93
C LEU A 243 -9.87 -18.51 2.82
N VAL A 244 -9.98 -19.07 4.03
CA VAL A 244 -11.02 -18.67 4.98
C VAL A 244 -10.88 -17.20 5.35
N ILE A 245 -9.65 -16.77 5.64
CA ILE A 245 -9.33 -15.36 5.91
C ILE A 245 -9.67 -14.50 4.69
N LEU A 246 -9.21 -14.89 3.50
CA LEU A 246 -9.48 -14.16 2.25
C LEU A 246 -10.99 -13.97 2.01
N MET A 247 -11.80 -15.02 2.23
CA MET A 247 -13.26 -14.95 2.10
C MET A 247 -13.91 -14.07 3.19
N ALA A 248 -13.44 -14.15 4.44
CA ALA A 248 -13.94 -13.30 5.52
C ALA A 248 -13.67 -11.82 5.23
N PHE A 249 -12.47 -11.49 4.75
CA PHE A 249 -12.12 -10.12 4.36
C PHE A 249 -12.77 -9.66 3.07
N ALA A 250 -13.10 -10.57 2.16
CA ALA A 250 -13.93 -10.26 1.00
C ALA A 250 -15.34 -9.85 1.38
N LEU A 251 -15.96 -10.56 2.32
CA LEU A 251 -17.25 -10.19 2.87
C LEU A 251 -17.17 -8.86 3.64
N LEU A 252 -16.15 -8.70 4.48
CA LEU A 252 -15.93 -7.44 5.21
C LEU A 252 -15.78 -6.26 4.23
N GLY A 253 -14.93 -6.39 3.21
CA GLY A 253 -14.72 -5.37 2.19
C GLY A 253 -15.99 -5.07 1.40
N TYR A 254 -16.80 -6.08 1.10
CA TYR A 254 -18.09 -5.91 0.43
C TYR A 254 -19.06 -5.08 1.31
N LEU A 255 -19.16 -5.40 2.60
CA LEU A 255 -19.97 -4.64 3.55
C LEU A 255 -19.44 -3.21 3.72
N MET A 256 -18.13 -3.03 3.83
CA MET A 256 -17.52 -1.70 3.93
C MET A 256 -17.89 -0.82 2.74
N LYS A 257 -17.80 -1.35 1.52
CA LYS A 257 -18.19 -0.63 0.31
C LYS A 257 -19.70 -0.39 0.22
N LYS A 258 -20.54 -1.29 0.75
CA LYS A 258 -22.00 -1.13 0.75
C LYS A 258 -22.50 -0.07 1.73
N TYR A 259 -21.76 0.15 2.82
CA TYR A 259 -22.07 1.14 3.86
C TYR A 259 -21.21 2.42 3.75
N ASP A 260 -20.53 2.63 2.61
CA ASP A 260 -19.65 3.79 2.35
C ASP A 260 -18.55 3.99 3.42
N TYR A 261 -18.05 2.89 3.99
CA TYR A 261 -16.87 2.90 4.84
C TYR A 261 -15.59 2.85 3.99
N SER A 262 -14.63 3.73 4.31
CA SER A 262 -13.33 3.77 3.63
C SER A 262 -12.50 2.51 3.90
N PHE A 263 -12.53 1.55 2.98
CA PHE A 263 -11.66 0.37 3.01
C PHE A 263 -10.17 0.74 2.91
N VAL A 264 -9.85 1.85 2.23
CA VAL A 264 -8.49 2.40 2.13
C VAL A 264 -7.95 2.73 3.52
N THR A 265 -8.74 3.43 4.33
CA THR A 265 -8.36 3.78 5.71
C THR A 265 -8.15 2.51 6.55
N PHE A 266 -8.98 1.49 6.36
CA PHE A 266 -8.82 0.21 7.02
C PHE A 266 -7.49 -0.48 6.65
N LEU A 267 -7.16 -0.58 5.36
CA LEU A 267 -5.94 -1.23 4.89
C LEU A 267 -4.69 -0.48 5.33
N VAL A 268 -4.68 0.85 5.22
CA VAL A 268 -3.58 1.68 5.69
C VAL A 268 -3.33 1.46 7.18
N ALA A 269 -4.39 1.46 7.98
CA ALA A 269 -4.28 1.17 9.41
C ALA A 269 -3.76 -0.27 9.67
N PHE A 270 -4.26 -1.26 8.95
CA PHE A 270 -3.83 -2.65 9.08
C PHE A 270 -2.34 -2.83 8.76
N ILE A 271 -1.86 -2.26 7.66
CA ILE A 271 -0.47 -2.38 7.20
C ILE A 271 0.50 -1.65 8.15
N ILE A 272 0.14 -0.45 8.62
CA ILE A 272 1.04 0.37 9.43
C ILE A 272 1.16 -0.15 10.87
N THR A 273 0.14 -0.85 11.38
CA THR A 273 0.07 -1.21 12.81
C THR A 273 1.21 -2.08 13.32
N PRO A 274 1.60 -3.18 12.64
CA PRO A 274 2.74 -3.99 13.08
C PRO A 274 4.02 -3.17 13.23
N MET A 275 4.24 -2.24 12.30
CA MET A 275 5.40 -1.35 12.31
C MET A 275 5.32 -0.30 13.42
N LEU A 276 4.15 0.31 13.60
CA LEU A 276 3.90 1.26 14.68
C LEU A 276 4.18 0.61 16.03
N GLU A 277 3.65 -0.59 16.25
CA GLU A 277 3.80 -1.31 17.51
C GLU A 277 5.26 -1.68 17.79
N LEU A 278 5.96 -2.21 16.78
CA LEU A 278 7.36 -2.60 16.90
C LEU A 278 8.24 -1.40 17.27
N ASN A 279 8.11 -0.29 16.53
CA ASN A 279 8.93 0.91 16.74
C ASN A 279 8.60 1.59 18.08
N LEU A 280 7.32 1.66 18.46
CA LEU A 280 6.91 2.22 19.74
C LEU A 280 7.49 1.42 20.90
N ARG A 281 7.43 0.08 20.83
CA ARG A 281 7.96 -0.77 21.90
C ARG A 281 9.48 -0.76 21.96
N GLN A 282 10.16 -0.79 20.84
CA GLN A 282 11.62 -0.61 20.81
C GLN A 282 12.03 0.71 21.48
N SER A 283 11.31 1.80 21.20
CA SER A 283 11.56 3.10 21.82
C SER A 283 11.36 3.07 23.34
N ILE A 284 10.28 2.44 23.82
CA ILE A 284 10.00 2.31 25.26
C ILE A 284 11.04 1.43 25.96
N ILE A 285 11.46 0.32 25.33
CA ILE A 285 12.49 -0.57 25.88
C ILE A 285 13.82 0.17 25.99
N LEU A 286 14.22 0.92 24.96
CA LEU A 286 15.42 1.77 24.98
C LEU A 286 15.36 2.84 26.08
N SER A 287 14.16 3.33 26.41
CA SER A 287 13.93 4.27 27.51
C SER A 287 13.86 3.63 28.91
N ARG A 288 14.07 2.31 29.02
CA ARG A 288 13.87 1.52 30.25
C ARG A 288 12.45 1.65 30.84
N GLY A 289 11.45 1.71 29.97
CA GLY A 289 10.04 1.77 30.37
C GLY A 289 9.49 3.18 30.63
N ASN A 290 10.27 4.24 30.39
CA ASN A 290 9.82 5.61 30.59
C ASN A 290 9.13 6.19 29.34
N TRP A 291 7.80 6.33 29.41
CA TRP A 291 6.99 6.91 28.36
C TRP A 291 7.29 8.40 28.06
N SER A 292 8.02 9.10 28.94
CA SER A 292 8.45 10.49 28.70
C SER A 292 9.33 10.62 27.46
N ILE A 293 9.96 9.53 26.99
CA ILE A 293 10.85 9.58 25.83
C ILE A 293 10.15 10.06 24.54
N LEU A 294 8.83 9.88 24.45
CA LEU A 294 8.03 10.39 23.33
C LEU A 294 7.90 11.92 23.35
N LEU A 295 7.97 12.53 24.54
CA LEU A 295 7.93 13.97 24.73
C LEU A 295 9.34 14.59 24.70
N ASP A 296 10.35 13.84 25.16
CA ASP A 296 11.74 14.29 25.20
C ASP A 296 12.40 14.34 23.81
N ARG A 297 11.87 13.58 22.83
CA ARG A 297 12.40 13.56 21.46
C ARG A 297 11.71 14.62 20.60
N PRO A 298 12.45 15.61 20.05
CA PRO A 298 11.87 16.75 19.35
C PRO A 298 11.08 16.37 18.10
N ILE A 299 11.50 15.31 17.39
CA ILE A 299 10.80 14.80 16.19
C ILE A 299 9.48 14.12 16.58
N ALA A 300 9.48 13.31 17.66
CA ALA A 300 8.26 12.64 18.13
C ALA A 300 7.25 13.67 18.64
N LEU A 301 7.70 14.65 19.42
CA LEU A 301 6.88 15.76 19.91
C LEU A 301 6.27 16.55 18.74
N PHE A 302 7.04 16.84 17.69
CA PHE A 302 6.55 17.50 16.49
C PHE A 302 5.39 16.73 15.84
N PHE A 303 5.53 15.41 15.63
CA PHE A 303 4.45 14.60 15.05
C PHE A 303 3.23 14.48 15.97
N ILE A 304 3.42 14.38 17.28
CA ILE A 304 2.33 14.36 18.27
C ILE A 304 1.55 15.68 18.22
N VAL A 305 2.24 16.82 18.20
CA VAL A 305 1.63 18.15 18.11
C VAL A 305 0.89 18.32 16.78
N CYS A 306 1.50 17.95 15.65
CA CYS A 306 0.83 17.97 14.34
C CYS A 306 -0.43 17.11 14.32
N THR A 307 -0.38 15.92 14.94
CA THR A 307 -1.54 15.03 15.05
C THR A 307 -2.64 15.66 15.92
N ALA A 308 -2.27 16.24 17.06
CA ALA A 308 -3.20 16.94 17.94
C ALA A 308 -3.86 18.14 17.23
N ILE A 309 -3.08 18.95 16.50
CA ILE A 309 -3.59 20.06 15.70
C ILE A 309 -4.54 19.56 14.62
N ALA A 310 -4.20 18.49 13.90
CA ALA A 310 -5.06 17.92 12.87
C ALA A 310 -6.38 17.40 13.45
N LEU A 311 -6.35 16.74 14.60
CA LEU A 311 -7.54 16.28 15.32
C LEU A 311 -8.41 17.45 15.79
N VAL A 312 -7.80 18.50 16.36
CA VAL A 312 -8.51 19.71 16.79
C VAL A 312 -9.13 20.42 15.60
N MET A 313 -8.41 20.57 14.48
CA MET A 313 -8.96 21.15 13.24
C MET A 313 -10.12 20.31 12.68
N LEU A 314 -9.99 18.98 12.72
CA LEU A 314 -11.05 18.07 12.26
C LEU A 314 -12.29 18.17 13.15
N ALA A 315 -12.11 18.16 14.47
CA ALA A 315 -13.16 18.32 15.47
C ALA A 315 -13.85 19.70 15.35
N TRP A 316 -13.06 20.76 15.18
CA TRP A 316 -13.58 22.12 14.96
C TRP A 316 -14.36 22.22 13.66
N ARG A 317 -13.89 21.60 12.57
CA ARG A 317 -14.64 21.56 11.30
C ARG A 317 -15.97 20.82 11.47
N THR A 318 -15.96 19.61 12.04
CA THR A 318 -17.17 18.80 12.26
C THR A 318 -18.21 19.54 13.10
N VAL A 319 -17.78 20.17 14.19
CA VAL A 319 -18.67 20.95 15.08
C VAL A 319 -19.21 22.20 14.39
N ARG A 320 -18.40 22.88 13.57
CA ARG A 320 -18.79 24.17 12.95
C ARG A 320 -19.61 24.01 11.67
N THR A 321 -19.46 22.91 10.92
CA THR A 321 -20.21 22.71 9.68
C THR A 321 -21.55 22.02 9.84
N GLY A 322 -21.86 21.40 10.99
CA GLY A 322 -23.14 20.73 11.27
C GLY A 322 -23.50 19.57 10.32
N LYS A 323 -22.72 19.36 9.26
CA LYS A 323 -22.81 18.26 8.33
C LYS A 323 -21.80 17.19 8.77
N PRO A 324 -22.21 15.92 8.89
CA PRO A 324 -21.26 14.83 8.99
C PRO A 324 -20.26 14.96 7.84
N VAL A 325 -18.98 14.78 8.15
CA VAL A 325 -17.89 14.79 7.16
C VAL A 325 -18.29 13.82 6.06
N ALA A 326 -18.47 14.35 4.85
CA ALA A 326 -18.71 13.51 3.68
C ALA A 326 -17.59 12.46 3.63
N PRO A 327 -17.93 11.17 3.44
CA PRO A 327 -16.94 10.10 3.41
C PRO A 327 -15.84 10.46 2.41
N ALA A 328 -14.60 10.20 2.82
CA ALA A 328 -13.49 10.24 1.89
C ALA A 328 -13.64 9.03 0.96
N ASP A 329 -14.39 9.23 -0.13
CA ASP A 329 -14.46 8.36 -1.31
C ASP A 329 -13.06 8.10 -1.88
#